data_AF-A0A6L5P0M8-F1
#
_entry.id   AF-A0A6L5P0M8-F1
#
_cell.length_a   1.000
_cell.length_b   1.000
_cell.length_c   1.000
_cell.angle_alpha   90.00
_cell.angle_beta   90.00
_cell.angle_gamma   90.00
#
_symmetry.space_group_name_H-M   'P 1'
#
loop_
_entity.id
_entity.type
_entity.pdbx_description
1 polymer ?
#
loop_
_entity_poly.entity_id
_entity_poly.type
_entity_poly.pdbx_seq_one_letter_code
_entity_poly.pdbx_strand_id
1 'polypeptide(L)'
;MKHAMKAALMSALILPGAGQLWLKQWLAGVGFIAAGLILLEKLTSQVMDEANSVVDQVLNGQIGTDLSSLNAQVSQINDSASSGHLGLFFGIIWLVSVIHAYKVGAKRDKQIEQRKALEMGAIFSAAQQKNRR
;
A
#
# COMPACT_ATOMS: atom_id res chain seq x y z
N MET A 1 8.85 -3.84 -18.37
CA MET A 1 9.20 -3.72 -16.92
C MET A 1 9.14 -5.09 -16.27
N LYS A 2 10.07 -5.39 -15.36
CA LYS A 2 10.02 -6.61 -14.53
C LYS A 2 8.72 -6.66 -13.73
N HIS A 3 8.17 -7.85 -13.49
CA HIS A 3 6.95 -8.03 -12.69
C HIS A 3 7.14 -7.46 -11.28
N ALA A 4 8.34 -7.57 -10.70
CA ALA A 4 8.71 -6.96 -9.42
C ALA A 4 8.41 -5.45 -9.36
N MET A 5 8.92 -4.70 -10.35
CA MET A 5 8.77 -3.24 -10.36
C MET A 5 7.32 -2.83 -10.59
N LYS A 6 6.64 -3.48 -11.54
CA LYS A 6 5.23 -3.18 -11.82
C LYS A 6 4.33 -3.46 -10.61
N ALA A 7 4.56 -4.57 -9.91
CA ALA A 7 3.80 -4.91 -8.70
C ALA A 7 4.08 -3.94 -7.55
N ALA A 8 5.34 -3.58 -7.33
CA ALA A 8 5.71 -2.60 -6.30
C ALA A 8 5.05 -1.24 -6.56
N LEU A 9 5.10 -0.75 -7.80
CA LEU A 9 4.46 0.52 -8.19
C LEU A 9 2.95 0.48 -8.03
N MET A 10 2.27 -0.63 -8.36
CA MET A 10 0.84 -0.74 -8.10
C MET A 10 0.52 -0.66 -6.60
N SER A 11 1.28 -1.36 -5.74
CA SER A 11 1.07 -1.27 -4.29
C SER A 11 1.45 0.09 -3.71
N ALA A 12 2.39 0.81 -4.31
CA ALA A 12 2.84 2.11 -3.82
C ALA A 12 1.90 3.25 -4.22
N LEU A 13 1.42 3.25 -5.47
CA LEU A 13 0.71 4.39 -6.05
C LEU A 13 -0.82 4.27 -6.02
N ILE A 14 -1.35 3.05 -5.98
CA ILE A 14 -2.79 2.83 -6.06
C ILE A 14 -3.36 2.58 -4.67
N LEU A 15 -2.93 1.49 -4.02
CA LEU A 15 -3.37 1.10 -2.68
C LEU A 15 -2.49 -0.04 -2.14
N PRO A 16 -2.35 -0.16 -0.81
CA PRO A 16 -1.63 -1.29 -0.23
C PRO A 16 -2.32 -2.61 -0.61
N GLY A 17 -1.60 -3.49 -1.31
CA GLY A 17 -2.09 -4.81 -1.74
C GLY A 17 -2.39 -4.92 -3.23
N ALA A 18 -2.44 -3.82 -3.98
CA ALA A 18 -2.76 -3.87 -5.42
C ALA A 18 -1.75 -4.68 -6.25
N GLY A 19 -0.46 -4.58 -5.94
CA GLY A 19 0.58 -5.40 -6.57
C GLY A 19 0.40 -6.89 -6.32
N GLN A 20 -0.04 -7.28 -5.13
CA GLN A 20 -0.35 -8.66 -4.76
C GLN A 20 -1.55 -9.17 -5.55
N LEU A 21 -2.62 -8.38 -5.69
CA LEU A 21 -3.77 -8.72 -6.53
C LEU A 21 -3.36 -8.92 -7.99
N TRP A 22 -2.55 -8.00 -8.53
CA TRP A 22 -2.04 -8.12 -9.90
C TRP A 22 -1.18 -9.37 -10.11
N LEU A 23 -0.41 -9.77 -9.10
CA LEU A 23 0.37 -11.02 -9.10
C LEU A 23 -0.47 -12.28 -8.82
N LYS A 24 -1.79 -12.16 -8.65
CA LYS A 24 -2.75 -13.23 -8.27
C LYS A 24 -2.51 -13.81 -6.88
N GLN A 25 -1.85 -13.07 -5.99
CA GLN A 25 -1.71 -13.39 -4.57
C GLN A 25 -2.91 -12.84 -3.80
N TRP A 26 -4.10 -13.40 -4.06
CA TRP A 26 -5.37 -12.89 -3.55
C TRP A 26 -5.41 -12.78 -2.03
N LEU A 27 -4.95 -13.81 -1.31
CA LEU A 27 -5.00 -13.85 0.15
C LEU A 27 -4.16 -12.71 0.76
N ALA A 28 -2.93 -12.54 0.27
CA ALA A 28 -2.06 -11.45 0.72
C ALA A 28 -2.60 -10.07 0.29
N GLY A 29 -3.11 -9.95 -0.94
CA GLY A 29 -3.68 -8.70 -1.46
C GLY A 29 -4.88 -8.25 -0.65
N VAL A 30 -5.87 -9.12 -0.46
CA VAL A 30 -7.06 -8.83 0.35
C VAL A 30 -6.66 -8.53 1.80
N GLY A 31 -5.69 -9.23 2.38
CA GLY A 31 -5.20 -8.96 3.72
C GLY A 31 -4.62 -7.55 3.90
N PHE A 32 -3.74 -7.12 2.98
CA PHE A 32 -3.19 -5.76 3.02
C PHE A 32 -4.25 -4.68 2.78
N ILE A 33 -5.21 -4.93 1.89
CA ILE A 33 -6.30 -4.00 1.61
C ILE A 33 -7.21 -3.86 2.83
N ALA A 34 -7.67 -4.98 3.41
CA ALA A 34 -8.54 -4.96 4.57
C ALA A 34 -7.89 -4.24 5.75
N ALA A 35 -6.62 -4.54 6.03
CA ALA A 35 -5.90 -3.88 7.11
C ALA A 35 -5.66 -2.38 6.83
N GLY A 36 -5.37 -2.00 5.57
CA GLY A 36 -5.30 -0.61 5.16
C GLY A 36 -6.62 0.14 5.32
N LEU A 37 -7.75 -0.48 4.94
CA LEU A 37 -9.08 0.10 5.07
C LEU A 37 -9.51 0.27 6.52
N ILE A 38 -9.20 -0.68 7.40
CA ILE A 38 -9.49 -0.56 8.83
C ILE A 38 -8.73 0.62 9.43
N LEU A 39 -7.44 0.76 9.12
CA LEU A 39 -6.65 1.89 9.60
C LEU A 39 -7.16 3.22 9.02
N LEU A 40 -7.54 3.24 7.75
CA LEU A 40 -8.08 4.43 7.09
C LEU A 40 -9.43 4.84 7.70
N GLU A 41 -10.30 3.88 8.03
CA GLU A 41 -11.56 4.14 8.75
C GLU A 41 -11.27 4.79 10.10
N LYS A 42 -10.36 4.23 10.89
CA LYS A 42 -9.98 4.80 12.19
C LYS A 42 -9.40 6.20 12.09
N LEU A 43 -8.51 6.43 11.13
CA LEU A 43 -7.95 7.76 10.84
C LEU A 43 -9.07 8.74 10.49
N THR A 44 -10.01 8.33 9.64
CA THR A 44 -11.12 9.19 9.20
C THR A 44 -12.05 9.53 10.37
N SER A 45 -12.42 8.54 11.19
CA SER A 45 -13.24 8.75 12.38
C SER A 45 -12.57 9.72 13.36
N GLN A 46 -11.29 9.54 13.63
CA GLN A 46 -10.55 10.42 14.52
C GLN A 46 -10.55 11.87 14.01
N VAL A 47 -10.26 12.08 12.73
CA VAL A 47 -10.28 13.43 12.12
C VAL A 47 -11.67 14.06 12.20
N MET A 48 -12.73 13.26 12.02
CA MET A 48 -14.11 13.75 12.14
C MET A 48 -14.48 14.10 13.58
N ASP A 49 -14.06 13.30 14.56
CA ASP A 49 -14.29 13.58 15.98
C ASP A 49 -13.59 14.86 16.43
N GLU A 50 -12.34 15.04 15.99
CA GLU A 50 -11.56 16.26 16.23
C GLU A 50 -12.22 17.49 15.58
N ALA A 51 -12.67 17.37 14.32
CA ALA A 51 -13.37 18.45 13.63
C ALA A 51 -14.70 18.82 14.32
N ASN A 52 -15.49 17.83 14.73
CA ASN A 52 -16.74 18.06 15.45
C ASN A 52 -16.50 18.74 16.80
N SER A 53 -15.44 18.36 17.53
CA SER A 53 -15.06 19.02 18.77
C SER A 53 -14.77 20.51 18.58
N VAL A 54 -14.07 20.89 17.50
CA VAL A 54 -13.84 22.32 17.18
C VAL A 54 -15.16 23.01 16.89
N VAL A 55 -16.05 22.40 16.11
CA VAL A 55 -17.37 22.97 15.79
C VAL A 55 -18.19 23.20 17.06
N ASP A 56 -18.24 22.23 17.98
CA ASP A 56 -18.97 22.36 19.24
C ASP A 56 -18.42 23.50 20.10
N GLN A 57 -17.11 23.65 20.16
CA GLN A 57 -16.47 24.74 20.89
C GLN A 57 -16.76 26.12 20.27
N VAL A 58 -16.86 26.22 18.94
CA VAL A 58 -17.31 27.43 18.25
C VAL A 58 -18.77 27.75 18.59
N LEU A 59 -19.66 26.75 18.51
CA LEU A 59 -21.10 26.93 18.77
C LEU A 59 -21.40 27.34 20.22
N ASN A 60 -20.60 26.85 21.17
CA ASN A 60 -20.71 27.22 22.58
C ASN A 60 -20.02 28.55 22.92
N GLY A 61 -19.45 29.26 21.94
CA GLY A 61 -18.78 30.55 22.14
C GLY A 61 -17.43 30.46 22.85
N GLN A 62 -16.82 29.27 22.91
CA GLN A 62 -15.51 29.03 23.54
C GLN A 62 -14.34 29.44 22.63
N ILE A 63 -14.57 29.48 21.32
CA ILE A 63 -13.61 29.90 20.30
C ILE A 63 -14.25 30.99 19.45
N GLY A 64 -13.46 32.03 19.13
CA GLY A 64 -13.86 33.00 18.12
C GLY A 64 -14.02 32.35 16.75
N THR A 65 -14.99 32.81 15.96
CA THR A 65 -15.17 32.40 14.55
C THR A 65 -14.14 33.02 13.60
N ASP A 66 -13.17 33.77 14.14
CA ASP A 66 -12.09 34.36 13.38
C ASP A 66 -11.06 33.30 12.95
N LEU A 67 -10.44 33.54 11.80
CA LEU A 67 -9.50 32.60 11.18
C LEU A 67 -8.28 32.30 12.05
N SER A 68 -7.84 33.27 12.86
CA SER A 68 -6.71 33.10 13.79
C SER A 68 -7.03 32.11 14.90
N SER A 69 -8.20 32.23 15.55
CA SER A 69 -8.64 31.35 16.61
C SER A 69 -8.86 29.91 16.13
N LEU A 70 -9.46 29.75 14.94
CA LEU A 70 -9.65 28.43 14.32
C LEU A 70 -8.32 27.77 13.96
N ASN A 71 -7.39 28.50 13.33
CA ASN A 71 -6.08 27.96 12.97
C ASN A 71 -5.26 27.55 14.19
N ALA A 72 -5.36 28.28 15.30
CA ALA A 72 -4.68 27.91 16.54
C ALA A 72 -5.18 26.58 17.10
N GLN A 73 -6.50 26.33 17.07
CA GLN A 73 -7.08 25.04 17.48
C GLN A 73 -6.71 23.89 16.56
N VAL A 74 -6.83 24.09 15.24
CA VAL A 74 -6.48 23.06 14.25
C VAL A 74 -5.00 22.70 14.33
N SER A 75 -4.13 23.67 14.62
CA SER A 75 -2.69 23.41 14.80
C SER A 75 -2.42 22.57 16.05
N GLN A 76 -3.14 22.78 17.15
CA GLN A 76 -3.01 21.95 18.36
C GLN A 76 -3.52 20.52 18.16
N ILE A 77 -4.56 20.34 17.34
CA ILE A 77 -5.05 19.01 16.96
C ILE A 77 -3.96 18.22 16.25
N ASN A 78 -3.23 18.88 15.35
CA ASN A 78 -2.14 18.27 14.59
C ASN A 78 -0.95 17.85 15.45
N ASP A 79 -0.74 18.52 16.60
CA ASP A 79 0.28 18.19 17.59
C ASP A 79 -0.16 17.11 18.59
N SER A 80 -1.42 16.67 18.55
CA SER A 80 -1.90 15.61 19.45
C SER A 80 -1.30 14.25 19.06
N ALA A 81 -0.61 13.62 20.02
CA ALA A 81 0.15 12.39 19.81
C ALA A 81 -0.69 11.18 19.34
N SER A 82 -2.01 11.19 19.59
CA SER A 82 -2.94 10.12 19.23
C SER A 82 -3.03 9.89 17.72
N SER A 83 -3.04 10.96 16.92
CA SER A 83 -3.18 10.90 15.45
C SER A 83 -1.92 10.35 14.78
N GLY A 84 -0.75 10.61 15.37
CA GLY A 84 0.55 10.19 14.85
C GLY A 84 0.73 8.67 14.81
N HIS A 85 0.21 7.93 15.79
CA HIS A 85 0.41 6.49 15.87
C HIS A 85 -0.37 5.72 14.81
N LEU A 86 -1.64 6.07 14.56
CA LEU A 86 -2.45 5.43 13.51
C LEU A 86 -1.90 5.72 12.12
N GLY A 87 -1.50 6.97 11.86
CA GLY A 87 -0.84 7.36 10.61
C GLY A 87 0.46 6.59 10.38
N LEU A 88 1.26 6.39 11.43
CA LEU A 88 2.49 5.60 11.37
C LEU A 88 2.22 4.11 11.08
N PHE A 89 1.24 3.50 11.75
CA PHE A 89 0.86 2.10 11.46
C PHE A 89 0.35 1.94 10.03
N PHE A 90 -0.45 2.89 9.56
CA PHE A 90 -0.93 2.93 8.17
C PHE A 90 0.23 3.06 7.17
N GLY A 91 1.20 3.93 7.45
CA GLY A 91 2.41 4.05 6.64
C GLY A 91 3.26 2.78 6.62
N ILE A 92 3.44 2.13 7.78
CA ILE A 92 4.20 0.87 7.90
C ILE A 92 3.52 -0.24 7.10
N ILE A 93 2.21 -0.45 7.26
CA ILE A 93 1.53 -1.53 6.54
C ILE A 93 1.56 -1.29 5.02
N TRP A 94 1.51 -0.02 4.60
CA TRP A 94 1.65 0.36 3.20
C TRP A 94 3.05 0.04 2.68
N LEU A 95 4.10 0.46 3.37
CA LEU A 95 5.48 0.14 3.00
C LEU A 95 5.74 -1.38 2.95
N VAL A 96 5.27 -2.11 3.96
CA VAL A 96 5.39 -3.58 4.01
C VAL A 96 4.69 -4.21 2.81
N SER A 97 3.51 -3.71 2.43
CA SER A 97 2.80 -4.16 1.23
C SER A 97 3.62 -3.93 -0.05
N VAL A 98 4.29 -2.78 -0.20
CA VAL A 98 5.16 -2.50 -1.37
C VAL A 98 6.33 -3.46 -1.43
N ILE A 99 7.05 -3.63 -0.31
CA ILE A 99 8.20 -4.53 -0.20
C ILE A 99 7.77 -5.97 -0.50
N HIS A 100 6.64 -6.40 0.05
CA HIS A 100 6.09 -7.72 -0.18
C HIS A 100 5.75 -7.93 -1.67
N ALA A 101 5.06 -6.98 -2.32
CA ALA A 101 4.76 -7.04 -3.75
C ALA A 101 6.02 -7.15 -4.61
N TYR A 102 7.05 -6.37 -4.29
CA TYR A 102 8.35 -6.43 -4.96
C TYR A 102 8.99 -7.81 -4.82
N LYS A 103 9.08 -8.36 -3.60
CA LYS A 103 9.68 -9.67 -3.33
C LYS A 103 8.96 -10.80 -4.06
N VAL A 104 7.62 -10.79 -4.07
CA VAL A 104 6.83 -11.78 -4.82
C VAL A 104 7.05 -11.64 -6.31
N GLY A 105 7.00 -10.41 -6.84
CA GLY A 105 7.23 -10.17 -8.27
C GLY A 105 8.64 -10.59 -8.71
N ALA A 106 9.67 -10.34 -7.90
CA ALA A 106 11.05 -10.74 -8.17
C ALA A 106 11.22 -12.27 -8.20
N LYS A 107 10.51 -13.01 -7.35
CA LYS A 107 10.48 -14.48 -7.42
C LYS A 107 9.86 -14.95 -8.74
N ARG A 108 8.79 -14.30 -9.19
CA ARG A 108 8.11 -14.64 -10.45
C ARG A 108 8.98 -14.34 -11.66
N ASP A 109 9.69 -13.21 -11.67
CA ASP A 109 10.64 -12.86 -12.73
C ASP A 109 11.72 -13.95 -12.88
N LYS A 110 12.33 -14.38 -11.77
CA LYS A 110 13.33 -15.47 -11.78
C LYS A 110 12.78 -16.80 -12.33
N GLN A 111 11.57 -17.17 -11.94
CA GLN A 111 10.93 -18.40 -12.43
C GLN A 111 10.68 -18.36 -13.95
N ILE A 112 10.30 -17.19 -14.48
CA ILE A 112 10.08 -17.00 -15.91
C ILE A 112 11.40 -17.15 -16.68
N GLU A 113 12.49 -16.56 -16.19
CA GLU A 113 13.82 -16.69 -16.80
C GLU A 113 14.30 -18.15 -16.81
N GLN A 114 14.15 -18.87 -15.70
CA GLN A 114 14.51 -20.29 -15.61
C GLN A 114 13.68 -21.17 -16.55
N ARG A 115 12.36 -20.94 -16.66
CA ARG A 115 11.51 -21.69 -17.59
C ARG A 115 11.90 -21.47 -19.04
N LYS A 116 12.18 -20.22 -19.43
CA LYS A 116 12.63 -19.91 -20.80
C LYS A 116 13.96 -20.60 -21.13
N ALA A 117 14.92 -20.60 -20.20
CA ALA A 117 16.20 -21.28 -20.38
C ALA A 117 16.01 -22.80 -20.57
N LEU A 118 15.13 -23.41 -19.76
CA LEU A 118 14.81 -24.83 -19.85
C LEU A 118 14.12 -25.20 -21.18
N GLU A 119 13.15 -24.40 -21.63
CA GLU A 119 12.48 -24.58 -22.92
C GLU A 119 13.45 -24.44 -24.10
N MET A 120 14.33 -23.44 -24.08
CA MET A 120 15.34 -23.28 -25.14
C MET A 120 16.34 -24.45 -25.16
N GLY A 121 16.77 -24.95 -24.01
CA GLY A 121 17.63 -26.13 -23.92
C GLY A 121 16.97 -27.39 -24.50
N ALA A 122 15.68 -27.59 -24.21
CA ALA A 122 14.90 -28.71 -24.76
C ALA A 122 14.77 -28.61 -26.29
N ILE A 123 14.50 -27.42 -26.84
CA ILE A 123 14.41 -27.19 -28.28
C ILE A 123 15.75 -27.47 -28.97
N PHE A 124 16.86 -26.99 -28.41
CA PHE A 124 18.19 -27.21 -28.97
C PHE A 124 18.58 -28.70 -28.97
N SER A 125 18.29 -29.41 -27.88
CA SER A 125 18.50 -30.86 -27.78
C SER A 125 17.69 -31.63 -28.83
N ALA A 126 16.41 -31.30 -29.00
CA ALA A 126 15.55 -31.91 -30.00
C ALA A 126 16.04 -31.64 -31.44
N ALA A 127 16.51 -30.43 -31.74
CA ALA A 127 17.07 -30.07 -33.03
C ALA A 127 18.36 -30.87 -33.35
N GLN A 128 19.24 -31.03 -32.36
CA GLN A 128 20.47 -31.84 -32.49
C GLN A 128 20.15 -33.32 -32.74
N GLN A 129 19.14 -33.87 -32.07
CA GLN A 129 18.72 -35.26 -32.27
C GLN A 129 18.12 -35.49 -33.67
N LYS A 130 17.37 -34.52 -34.20
CA LYS A 130 16.81 -34.58 -35.56
C LYS A 130 17.89 -34.53 -36.64
N ASN A 131 18.97 -33.78 -36.43
CA ASN A 131 20.07 -33.65 -37.40
C ASN A 131 21.05 -34.85 -37.41
N ARG A 132 20.94 -35.76 -36.42
CA ARG A 132 21.73 -37.00 -36.33
C ARG A 132 21.03 -38.24 -36.89
N ARG A 133 19.78 -38.10 -37.34
CA ARG A 133 19.00 -39.16 -38.01
C ARG A 133 18.89 -38.84 -39.49
#